data_AF-A0AAW7KCE6-F1
#
_entry.id   AF-A0AAW7KCE6-F1
#
_cell.length_a   1.000
_cell.length_b   1.000
_cell.length_c   1.000
_cell.angle_alpha   90.00
_cell.angle_beta   90.00
_cell.angle_gamma   90.00
#
_symmetry.space_group_name_H-M   'P 1'
#
loop_
_entity.id
_entity.type
_entity.pdbx_description
1 polymer ?
#
loop_
_entity_poly.entity_id
_entity_poly.type
_entity_poly.pdbx_seq_one_letter_code
_entity_poly.pdbx_strand_id
1 'polypeptide(L)'
;MSLTISEEVKQRLAPFLTETNTFLLVANDGSNPYSSAEGCCMIGDRFIIVPVDQAEAPYTETIANDSFHVYTSTYDQMFLTGHLQLVIHPNAGTITLKNESGILDSNMDIYQH
;
A
#
# COMPACT_ATOMS: atom_id res chain seq x y z
N MET A 1 1.06 -12.26 -6.76
CA MET A 1 1.80 -11.57 -5.68
C MET A 1 1.15 -11.88 -4.35
N SER A 2 1.90 -11.78 -3.26
CA SER A 2 1.39 -11.88 -1.89
C SER A 2 2.02 -10.80 -1.02
N LEU A 3 1.40 -10.51 0.11
CA LEU A 3 1.83 -9.45 1.03
C LEU A 3 1.88 -9.99 2.46
N THR A 4 3.01 -9.79 3.13
CA THR A 4 3.14 -9.93 4.59
C THR A 4 3.16 -8.55 5.24
N ILE A 5 2.49 -8.40 6.38
CA ILE A 5 2.41 -7.14 7.13
C ILE A 5 2.94 -7.40 8.54
N SER A 6 3.94 -6.64 8.97
CA SER A 6 4.48 -6.76 10.34
C SER A 6 3.45 -6.33 11.38
N GLU A 7 3.54 -6.86 12.59
CA GLU A 7 2.60 -6.55 13.67
C GLU A 7 2.56 -5.05 14.00
N GLU A 8 3.69 -4.36 13.92
CA GLU A 8 3.78 -2.92 14.14
C GLU A 8 3.02 -2.13 13.06
N VAL A 9 3.07 -2.58 11.81
CA VAL A 9 2.27 -1.96 10.74
C VAL A 9 0.78 -2.23 10.97
N LYS A 10 0.40 -3.45 11.37
CA LYS A 10 -1.00 -3.77 11.71
C LYS A 10 -1.54 -2.85 12.81
N GLN A 11 -0.75 -2.64 13.86
CA GLN A 11 -1.10 -1.73 14.96
C GLN A 11 -1.27 -0.29 14.48
N ARG A 12 -0.44 0.17 13.53
CA ARG A 12 -0.55 1.52 12.97
C ARG A 12 -1.74 1.68 12.01
N LEU A 13 -2.13 0.61 11.31
CA LEU A 13 -3.30 0.63 10.42
C LEU A 13 -4.62 0.55 11.18
N ALA A 14 -4.64 -0.14 12.33
CA ALA A 14 -5.86 -0.40 13.10
C ALA A 14 -6.78 0.81 13.34
N PRO A 15 -6.29 2.04 13.62
CA PRO A 15 -7.16 3.20 13.84
C PRO A 15 -7.87 3.70 12.57
N PHE A 16 -7.40 3.33 11.38
CA PHE A 16 -7.91 3.82 10.10
C PHE A 16 -8.80 2.80 9.39
N LEU A 17 -8.70 1.52 9.77
CA LEU A 17 -9.45 0.45 9.16
C LEU A 17 -10.83 0.31 9.82
N THR A 18 -11.81 -0.06 9.01
CA THR A 18 -13.13 -0.45 9.50
C THR A 18 -13.17 -1.94 9.85
N GLU A 19 -14.33 -2.46 10.25
CA GLU A 19 -14.49 -3.86 10.65
C GLU A 19 -14.11 -4.86 9.55
N THR A 20 -14.07 -4.42 8.28
CA THR A 20 -13.72 -5.28 7.14
C THR A 20 -12.23 -5.46 6.94
N ASN A 21 -11.35 -4.75 7.69
CA ASN A 21 -9.89 -4.82 7.53
C ASN A 21 -9.46 -4.75 6.05
N THR A 22 -10.09 -3.85 5.29
CA THR A 22 -9.89 -3.73 3.85
C THR A 22 -9.10 -2.46 3.53
N PHE A 23 -8.14 -2.56 2.60
CA PHE A 23 -7.44 -1.38 2.09
C PHE A 23 -6.96 -1.58 0.65
N LEU A 24 -6.67 -0.47 -0.01
CA LEU A 24 -6.01 -0.43 -1.31
C LEU A 24 -4.51 -0.15 -1.14
N LEU A 25 -3.68 -0.86 -1.92
CA LEU A 25 -2.26 -0.53 -2.09
C LEU A 25 -2.08 0.02 -3.50
N VAL A 26 -1.86 1.32 -3.62
CA VAL A 26 -1.91 2.04 -4.90
C VAL A 26 -0.68 2.91 -5.10
N ALA A 27 -0.33 3.19 -6.35
CA ALA A 27 0.74 4.12 -6.66
C ALA A 27 0.41 5.52 -6.12
N ASN A 28 1.43 6.22 -5.64
CA ASN A 28 1.36 7.61 -5.21
C ASN A 28 2.19 8.47 -6.17
N ASP A 29 1.75 8.54 -7.42
CA ASP A 29 2.49 9.12 -8.55
C ASP A 29 1.69 10.14 -9.39
N GLY A 30 0.54 10.59 -8.88
CA GLY A 30 -0.38 11.52 -9.54
C GLY A 30 -1.31 10.86 -10.57
N SER A 31 -1.23 9.54 -10.77
CA SER A 31 -2.09 8.82 -11.74
C SER A 31 -3.52 8.60 -11.26
N ASN A 32 -3.80 8.82 -9.97
CA ASN A 32 -5.08 8.48 -9.36
C ASN A 32 -5.52 9.46 -8.25
N PRO A 33 -6.82 9.43 -7.86
CA PRO A 33 -7.38 10.39 -6.91
C PRO A 33 -6.81 10.35 -5.49
N TYR A 34 -6.14 9.26 -5.10
CA TYR A 34 -5.53 9.11 -3.78
C TYR A 34 -4.12 9.66 -3.70
N SER A 35 -3.52 9.97 -4.84
CA SER A 35 -2.15 10.42 -4.87
C SER A 35 -1.99 11.84 -4.32
N SER A 36 -1.00 12.02 -3.47
CA SER A 36 -0.53 13.31 -2.98
C SER A 36 0.65 13.87 -3.80
N ALA A 37 1.08 13.17 -4.85
CA ALA A 37 2.29 13.46 -5.63
C ALA A 37 1.99 14.09 -7.00
N GLU A 38 0.93 14.91 -7.10
CA GLU A 38 0.56 15.58 -8.35
C GLU A 38 1.75 16.36 -8.94
N GLY A 39 2.12 16.06 -10.19
CA GLY A 39 3.18 16.78 -10.90
C GLY A 39 4.62 16.40 -10.53
N CYS A 40 4.85 15.40 -9.66
CA CYS A 40 6.18 14.86 -9.41
C CYS A 40 6.51 13.71 -10.37
N CYS A 41 7.75 13.65 -10.87
CA CYS A 41 8.27 12.51 -11.65
C CYS A 41 8.52 11.30 -10.73
N MET A 42 7.46 10.69 -10.19
CA MET A 42 7.52 9.59 -9.21
C MET A 42 6.72 8.34 -9.66
N ILE A 43 6.55 8.17 -10.97
CA ILE A 43 5.82 7.05 -11.58
C ILE A 43 6.36 5.72 -11.06
N GLY A 44 5.51 4.97 -10.35
CA GLY A 44 5.85 3.65 -9.82
C GLY A 44 6.88 3.61 -8.67
N ASP A 45 7.33 4.77 -8.18
CA ASP A 45 8.39 4.89 -7.16
C ASP A 45 7.84 5.16 -5.74
N ARG A 46 6.56 5.51 -5.63
CA ARG A 46 5.90 5.74 -4.34
C ARG A 46 4.55 5.06 -4.29
N PHE A 47 4.15 4.66 -3.09
CA PHE A 47 2.88 3.99 -2.86
C PHE A 47 2.19 4.57 -1.62
N ILE A 48 0.87 4.41 -1.58
CA ILE A 48 0.04 4.85 -0.47
C ILE A 48 -0.95 3.75 -0.08
N ILE A 49 -1.22 3.65 1.22
CA ILE A 49 -2.25 2.75 1.75
C ILE A 49 -3.55 3.53 1.87
N VAL A 50 -4.63 3.03 1.27
CA VAL A 50 -5.95 3.68 1.31
C VAL A 50 -6.94 2.77 2.04
N PRO A 51 -7.25 3.04 3.31
CA PRO A 51 -8.31 2.34 4.04
C PRO A 51 -9.65 2.50 3.32
N VAL A 52 -10.36 1.39 3.08
CA VAL A 52 -11.69 1.40 2.43
C VAL A 52 -12.57 0.32 3.04
N ASP A 53 -13.89 0.45 2.91
CA ASP A 53 -14.82 -0.59 3.38
C ASP A 53 -14.89 -1.80 2.44
N GLN A 54 -14.69 -1.58 1.14
CA GLN A 54 -14.77 -2.58 0.08
C GLN A 54 -13.92 -2.17 -1.12
N ALA A 55 -13.67 -3.12 -2.03
CA ALA A 55 -13.03 -2.82 -3.32
C ALA A 55 -13.88 -1.83 -4.15
N GLU A 56 -13.21 -1.01 -4.93
CA GLU A 56 -13.83 -0.04 -5.83
C GLU A 56 -13.07 -0.01 -7.17
N ALA A 57 -13.74 0.33 -8.27
CA ALA A 57 -13.06 0.41 -9.56
C ALA A 57 -12.14 1.64 -9.64
N PRO A 58 -10.91 1.52 -10.20
CA PRO A 58 -10.35 0.36 -10.89
C PRO A 58 -9.56 -0.63 -9.99
N TYR A 59 -9.61 -0.47 -8.67
CA TYR A 59 -8.87 -1.25 -7.68
C TYR A 59 -9.58 -2.56 -7.29
N THR A 60 -9.73 -3.46 -8.25
CA THR A 60 -10.41 -4.74 -8.03
C THR A 60 -9.46 -5.93 -7.97
N GLU A 61 -8.18 -5.73 -8.26
CA GLU A 61 -7.19 -6.80 -8.27
C GLU A 61 -6.75 -7.15 -6.84
N THR A 62 -6.76 -8.43 -6.49
CA THR A 62 -6.44 -8.86 -5.12
C THR A 62 -4.95 -9.14 -4.91
N ILE A 63 -4.41 -8.74 -3.76
CA ILE A 63 -3.11 -9.17 -3.26
C ILE A 63 -3.35 -10.18 -2.13
N ALA A 64 -2.79 -11.39 -2.27
CA ALA A 64 -2.97 -12.43 -1.25
C ALA A 64 -2.37 -12.00 0.09
N ASN A 65 -3.16 -12.05 1.16
CA ASN A 65 -2.77 -11.69 2.53
C ASN A 65 -3.61 -12.48 3.55
N ASP A 66 -3.03 -12.79 4.70
CA ASP A 66 -3.65 -13.65 5.72
C ASP A 66 -4.60 -12.92 6.68
N SER A 67 -4.52 -11.58 6.77
CA SER A 67 -5.20 -10.78 7.81
C SER A 67 -6.07 -9.64 7.27
N PHE A 68 -5.89 -9.26 6.01
CA PHE A 68 -6.54 -8.11 5.39
C PHE A 68 -7.06 -8.47 4.00
N HIS A 69 -8.10 -7.77 3.57
CA HIS A 69 -8.50 -7.76 2.17
C HIS A 69 -7.75 -6.62 1.47
N VAL A 70 -6.81 -6.99 0.60
CA VAL A 70 -5.91 -6.02 -0.04
C VAL A 70 -6.19 -5.97 -1.52
N TYR A 71 -6.54 -4.78 -2.01
CA TYR A 71 -6.83 -4.55 -3.41
C TYR A 71 -5.84 -3.57 -4.05
N THR A 72 -5.73 -3.64 -5.37
CA THR A 72 -4.87 -2.78 -6.18
C THR A 72 -5.42 -2.71 -7.60
N SER A 73 -4.82 -1.90 -8.49
CA SER A 73 -5.20 -1.83 -9.91
C SER A 73 -4.25 -2.63 -10.79
N THR A 74 -4.68 -3.00 -12.00
CA THR A 74 -3.80 -3.61 -13.01
C THR A 74 -2.57 -2.74 -13.33
N TYR A 75 -2.72 -1.42 -13.27
CA TYR A 75 -1.61 -0.49 -13.47
C TYR A 75 -0.57 -0.59 -12.34
N ASP A 76 -1.03 -0.56 -11.09
CA ASP A 76 -0.15 -0.61 -9.91
C ASP A 76 0.61 -1.96 -9.82
N GLN A 77 -0.02 -3.05 -10.28
CA GLN A 77 0.62 -4.38 -10.33
C GLN A 77 1.89 -4.43 -11.20
N MET A 78 2.06 -3.49 -12.14
CA MET A 78 3.29 -3.39 -12.94
C MET A 78 4.52 -3.10 -12.07
N PHE A 79 4.33 -2.46 -10.92
CA PHE A 79 5.38 -2.07 -9.98
C PHE A 79 5.40 -2.96 -8.73
N LEU A 80 4.23 -3.50 -8.33
CA LEU A 80 4.06 -4.39 -7.19
C LEU A 80 4.39 -5.85 -7.57
N THR A 81 5.67 -6.20 -7.57
CA THR A 81 6.13 -7.54 -7.99
C THR A 81 6.64 -8.39 -6.83
N GLY A 82 6.54 -9.72 -6.98
CA GLY A 82 7.09 -10.70 -6.03
C GLY A 82 6.28 -10.88 -4.74
N HIS A 83 6.99 -11.11 -3.64
CA HIS A 83 6.46 -11.16 -2.28
C HIS A 83 6.67 -9.81 -1.59
N LEU A 84 5.59 -9.08 -1.41
CA LEU A 84 5.59 -7.77 -0.77
C LEU A 84 5.66 -7.90 0.74
N GLN A 85 6.31 -6.93 1.37
CA GLN A 85 6.38 -6.81 2.83
C GLN A 85 6.17 -5.36 3.23
N LEU A 86 5.22 -5.15 4.14
CA LEU A 86 5.07 -3.89 4.87
C LEU A 86 5.67 -4.03 6.26
N VAL A 87 6.67 -3.20 6.54
CA VAL A 87 7.40 -3.19 7.83
C VAL A 87 7.59 -1.76 8.33
N ILE A 88 7.82 -1.58 9.63
CA ILE A 88 8.26 -0.28 10.15
C ILE A 88 9.77 -0.14 9.96
N HIS A 89 10.21 0.97 9.38
CA HIS A 89 11.61 1.30 9.28
C HIS A 89 12.19 1.50 10.70
N PRO A 90 13.27 0.81 11.09
CA PRO A 90 13.73 0.76 12.47
C PRO A 90 14.15 2.12 13.05
N ASN A 91 14.70 3.01 12.22
CA ASN A 91 15.17 4.34 12.65
C ASN A 91 14.18 5.47 12.37
N ALA A 92 13.61 5.53 11.16
CA ALA A 92 12.68 6.58 10.77
C ALA A 92 11.27 6.39 11.35
N GLY A 93 10.91 5.17 11.75
CA GLY A 93 9.57 4.85 12.23
C GLY A 93 8.49 4.99 11.15
N THR A 94 8.86 5.02 9.87
CA THR A 94 7.96 5.12 8.71
C THR A 94 7.53 3.74 8.25
N ILE A 95 6.43 3.64 7.50
CA ILE A 95 6.06 2.37 6.85
C ILE A 95 6.93 2.21 5.60
N THR A 96 7.56 1.05 5.45
CA THR A 96 8.38 0.70 4.29
C THR A 96 7.74 -0.47 3.56
N LEU A 97 7.54 -0.29 2.26
CA LEU A 97 7.23 -1.35 1.31
C LEU A 97 8.51 -1.87 0.68
N LYS A 98 8.68 -3.18 0.69
CA LYS A 98 9.81 -3.86 0.06
C LYS A 98 9.39 -5.21 -0.50
N ASN A 99 10.23 -5.77 -1.34
CA ASN A 99 10.13 -7.14 -1.81
C ASN A 99 11.53 -7.79 -1.80
N GLU A 100 11.67 -8.94 -2.47
CA GLU A 100 12.94 -9.68 -2.56
C GLU A 100 14.05 -8.90 -3.28
N SER A 101 13.68 -7.95 -4.15
CA SER A 101 14.61 -7.11 -4.90
C SER A 101 15.10 -5.88 -4.11
N GLY A 102 14.46 -5.56 -2.98
CA GLY A 102 14.83 -4.43 -2.13
C GLY A 102 13.65 -3.56 -1.72
N ILE A 103 13.95 -2.34 -1.31
CA ILE A 103 12.95 -1.34 -0.91
C ILE A 103 12.28 -0.77 -2.16
N LEU A 104 10.94 -0.80 -2.17
CA LEU A 104 10.11 -0.17 -3.21
C LEU A 104 9.72 1.25 -2.79
N ASP A 105 9.35 1.43 -1.52
CA ASP A 105 9.09 2.76 -0.93
C ASP A 105 9.47 2.72 0.55
N SER A 106 10.28 3.67 1.01
CA SER A 106 10.75 3.74 2.41
C SER A 106 9.87 4.61 3.31
N ASN A 107 8.94 5.36 2.73
CA ASN A 107 8.11 6.31 3.45
C ASN A 107 6.68 6.34 2.88
N MET A 108 5.99 5.23 3.09
CA MET A 108 4.58 5.10 2.74
C MET A 108 3.70 5.87 3.73
N ASP A 109 2.75 6.61 3.15
CA ASP A 109 1.69 7.28 3.89
C ASP A 109 0.44 6.38 3.97
N ILE A 110 -0.41 6.68 4.96
CA ILE A 110 -1.78 6.17 5.02
C ILE A 110 -2.68 7.34 4.64
N TYR A 111 -3.49 7.15 3.61
CA TYR A 111 -4.42 8.17 3.15
C TYR A 111 -5.43 8.51 4.26
N GLN A 112 -5.62 9.80 4.50
CA GLN A 112 -6.57 10.35 5.47
C GLN A 112 -7.49 11.31 4.70
N HIS A 113 -8.81 11.09 4.81
CA HIS A 113 -9.83 12.01 4.30
C HIS A 113 -9.89 13.30 5.12
#